data_AF-A0AAW9BR17-F1
#
_entry.id   AF-A0AAW9BR17-F1
#
_cell.length_a   1.000
_cell.length_b   1.000
_cell.length_c   1.000
_cell.angle_alpha   90.00
_cell.angle_beta   90.00
_cell.angle_gamma   90.00
#
_symmetry.space_group_name_H-M   'P 1'
#
loop_
_entity.id
_entity.type
_entity.pdbx_description
1 polymer ?
#
loop_
_entity_poly.entity_id
_entity_poly.type
_entity_poly.pdbx_seq_one_letter_code
_entity_poly.pdbx_strand_id
1 'polypeptide(L)'
;MRVLKAKELNEYRNELLKKQDYKCALCGLPLSEEDAVCDHDHSTGHCRGALHSMCNRVEGVVHGWLKGFKIAEVQWLVRLIQYWQADYSDNAIYPSHPNDMTKKFKRLSKTDMIELLNEIYPEMVLEQYTKSQLAKLYRDSWKSI
;
A
#
# COMPACT_ATOMS: atom_id res chain seq x y z
N MET A 1 -2.26 14.99 -35.32
CA MET A 1 -1.64 14.64 -34.03
C MET A 1 -0.38 15.49 -33.88
N ARG A 2 -0.21 16.20 -32.76
CA ARG A 2 0.97 17.05 -32.50
C ARG A 2 1.88 16.32 -31.52
N VAL A 3 3.16 16.17 -31.88
CA VAL A 3 4.19 15.68 -30.97
C VAL A 3 4.82 16.88 -30.26
N LEU A 4 4.92 16.83 -28.94
CA LEU A 4 5.55 17.89 -28.14
C LEU A 4 7.07 17.89 -28.37
N LYS A 5 7.66 19.08 -28.47
CA LYS A 5 9.12 19.21 -28.39
C LYS A 5 9.55 19.06 -26.92
N ALA A 6 10.78 18.60 -26.67
CA ALA A 6 11.29 18.44 -25.31
C ALA A 6 11.17 19.74 -24.47
N LYS A 7 11.39 20.90 -25.09
CA LYS A 7 11.24 22.22 -24.45
C LYS A 7 9.80 22.60 -24.08
N GLU A 8 8.81 21.98 -24.71
CA GLU A 8 7.37 22.23 -24.51
C GLU A 8 6.79 21.33 -23.41
N LEU A 9 7.55 20.30 -22.97
CA LEU A 9 7.06 19.29 -22.04
C LEU A 9 6.72 19.87 -20.66
N ASN A 10 7.59 20.72 -20.12
CA ASN A 10 7.39 21.32 -18.80
C ASN A 10 6.20 22.27 -18.79
N GLU A 11 6.06 23.09 -19.83
CA GLU A 11 4.93 24.01 -19.99
C GLU A 11 3.62 23.23 -20.10
N TYR A 12 3.57 22.22 -20.97
CA TYR A 12 2.38 21.38 -21.14
C TYR A 12 2.01 20.62 -19.85
N ARG A 13 3.01 20.09 -19.13
CA ARG A 13 2.81 19.45 -17.81
C ARG A 13 2.20 20.44 -16.81
N ASN A 14 2.67 21.68 -16.76
CA ASN A 14 2.15 22.70 -15.84
C ASN A 14 0.73 23.12 -16.23
N GLU A 15 0.40 23.17 -17.53
CA GLU A 15 -0.98 23.35 -17.98
C GLU A 15 -1.90 22.21 -17.52
N LEU A 16 -1.44 20.95 -17.61
CA LEU A 16 -2.17 19.79 -17.09
C LEU A 16 -2.34 19.89 -15.57
N LEU A 17 -1.27 20.23 -14.84
CA LEU A 17 -1.32 20.37 -13.38
C LEU A 17 -2.33 21.44 -12.94
N LYS A 18 -2.38 22.57 -13.65
CA LYS A 18 -3.38 23.62 -13.41
C LYS A 18 -4.80 23.13 -13.67
N LYS A 19 -5.03 22.37 -14.74
CA LYS A 19 -6.33 21.72 -15.03
C LYS A 19 -6.71 20.67 -13.98
N GLN A 20 -5.71 20.07 -13.32
CA GLN A 20 -5.87 19.11 -12.24
C GLN A 20 -5.99 19.75 -10.86
N ASP A 21 -6.20 21.07 -10.76
CA ASP A 21 -6.32 21.77 -9.47
C ASP A 21 -5.09 21.55 -8.56
N TYR A 22 -3.90 21.55 -9.16
CA TYR A 22 -2.62 21.31 -8.47
C TYR A 22 -2.60 20.01 -7.65
N LYS A 23 -3.25 18.96 -8.18
CA LYS A 23 -3.26 17.61 -7.63
C LYS A 23 -2.72 16.61 -8.63
N CYS A 24 -2.10 15.57 -8.11
CA CYS A 24 -1.68 14.42 -8.91
C CYS A 24 -2.90 13.72 -9.51
N ALA A 25 -2.90 13.50 -10.83
CA ALA A 25 -4.04 12.86 -11.52
C ALA A 25 -4.31 11.42 -11.08
N LEU A 26 -3.32 10.74 -10.47
CA LEU A 26 -3.47 9.34 -10.03
C LEU A 26 -3.95 9.23 -8.57
N CYS A 27 -3.27 9.90 -7.62
CA CYS A 27 -3.59 9.75 -6.20
C CYS A 27 -4.47 10.87 -5.63
N GLY A 28 -4.68 11.97 -6.37
CA GLY A 28 -5.50 13.10 -5.93
C GLY A 28 -4.88 13.99 -4.85
N LEU A 29 -3.65 13.68 -4.39
CA LEU A 29 -2.94 14.49 -3.39
C LEU A 29 -2.31 15.74 -4.01
N PRO A 30 -2.07 16.81 -3.21
CA PRO A 30 -1.42 18.03 -3.67
C PRO A 30 -0.09 17.77 -4.39
N LEU A 31 0.14 18.50 -5.48
CA LEU A 31 1.31 18.36 -6.34
C LEU A 31 1.81 19.74 -6.78
N SER A 32 3.07 20.03 -6.50
CA SER A 32 3.76 21.25 -6.91
C SER A 32 4.25 21.14 -8.37
N GLU A 33 4.56 22.28 -9.00
CA GLU A 33 5.14 22.30 -10.35
C GLU A 33 6.55 21.70 -10.37
N GLU A 34 7.30 21.83 -9.28
CA GLU A 34 8.66 21.32 -9.12
C GLU A 34 8.69 19.80 -9.05
N ASP A 35 7.71 19.19 -8.37
CA ASP A 35 7.65 17.74 -8.14
C ASP A 35 6.88 16.97 -9.21
N ALA A 36 6.14 17.68 -10.08
CA ALA A 36 5.31 17.07 -11.12
C ALA A 36 6.15 16.39 -12.20
N VAL A 37 5.69 15.23 -12.68
CA VAL A 37 6.19 14.59 -13.90
C VAL A 37 5.04 14.40 -14.89
N CYS A 38 5.34 14.44 -16.19
CA CYS A 38 4.34 14.23 -17.24
C CYS A 38 4.25 12.74 -17.58
N ASP A 39 3.11 12.14 -17.27
CA ASP A 39 2.79 10.75 -17.59
C ASP A 39 2.21 10.63 -19.02
N HIS A 40 2.40 9.47 -19.65
CA HIS A 40 1.91 9.18 -20.99
C HIS A 40 1.58 7.70 -21.20
N ASP A 41 0.63 7.44 -22.11
CA ASP A 41 0.28 6.09 -22.54
C ASP A 41 1.40 5.52 -23.44
N HIS A 42 1.98 4.39 -23.05
CA HIS A 42 3.09 3.76 -23.79
C HIS A 42 2.66 3.09 -25.12
N SER A 43 1.36 2.89 -25.35
CA SER A 43 0.82 2.33 -26.59
C SER A 43 0.47 3.42 -27.59
N THR A 44 -0.18 4.49 -27.14
CA THR A 44 -0.66 5.57 -28.03
C THR A 44 0.24 6.81 -28.06
N GLY A 45 1.13 6.97 -27.07
CA GLY A 45 2.01 8.13 -26.92
C GLY A 45 1.33 9.38 -26.36
N HIS A 46 0.03 9.35 -26.08
CA HIS A 46 -0.69 10.52 -25.55
C HIS A 46 -0.34 10.76 -24.09
N CYS A 47 -0.01 12.01 -23.75
CA CYS A 47 0.11 12.44 -22.36
C CYS A 47 -1.21 12.25 -21.62
N ARG A 48 -1.15 11.69 -20.40
CA ARG A 48 -2.32 11.39 -19.56
C ARG A 48 -2.55 12.48 -18.52
N GLY A 49 -1.51 12.84 -17.75
CA GLY A 49 -1.63 13.83 -16.68
C GLY A 49 -0.29 14.16 -16.01
N ALA A 50 -0.30 15.16 -15.15
CA ALA A 50 0.79 15.46 -14.22
C ALA A 50 0.67 14.58 -12.95
N LEU A 51 1.72 13.84 -12.62
CA LEU A 51 1.77 12.91 -11.48
C LEU A 51 2.90 13.26 -10.52
N HIS A 52 2.84 12.77 -9.28
CA HIS A 52 4.05 12.62 -8.47
C HIS A 52 5.01 11.65 -9.15
N SER A 53 6.31 11.90 -9.03
CA SER A 53 7.37 11.01 -9.55
C SER A 53 7.19 9.54 -9.12
N MET A 54 6.81 9.31 -7.85
CA MET A 54 6.55 7.99 -7.31
C MET A 54 5.28 7.34 -7.88
N CYS A 55 4.21 8.12 -8.10
CA CYS A 55 2.98 7.62 -8.74
C CYS A 55 3.29 7.12 -10.15
N ASN A 56 3.99 7.94 -10.94
CA ASN A 56 4.42 7.60 -12.29
C ASN A 56 5.30 6.34 -12.32
N ARG A 57 6.26 6.23 -11.39
CA ARG A 57 7.14 5.06 -11.30
C ARG A 57 6.37 3.78 -10.98
N VAL A 58 5.47 3.83 -10.01
CA VAL A 58 4.68 2.66 -9.59
C VAL A 58 3.72 2.23 -10.71
N GLU A 59 3.08 3.18 -11.39
CA GLU A 59 2.23 2.91 -12.55
C GLU A 59 3.00 2.11 -13.61
N GLY A 60 4.22 2.53 -13.96
CA GLY A 60 5.06 1.81 -14.92
C GLY A 60 5.45 0.40 -14.45
N VAL A 61 5.69 0.20 -13.15
CA VAL A 61 5.96 -1.14 -12.57
C VAL A 61 4.74 -2.03 -12.68
N VAL A 62 3.56 -1.52 -12.32
CA VAL A 62 2.29 -2.25 -12.42
C VAL A 62 2.05 -2.66 -13.86
N HIS A 63 2.14 -1.74 -14.81
CA HIS A 63 2.00 -2.04 -16.23
C HIS A 63 3.00 -3.12 -16.69
N GLY A 64 4.25 -3.03 -16.22
CA GLY A 64 5.28 -4.05 -16.49
C GLY A 64 4.93 -5.45 -15.97
N TRP A 65 4.43 -5.56 -14.74
CA TRP A 65 4.01 -6.85 -14.16
C TRP A 65 2.81 -7.44 -14.89
N LEU A 66 1.84 -6.61 -15.28
CA LEU A 66 0.60 -7.08 -15.90
C LEU A 66 0.80 -7.72 -17.27
N LYS A 67 1.88 -7.39 -17.99
CA LYS A 67 2.23 -8.04 -19.27
C LYS A 67 2.43 -9.56 -19.17
N GLY A 68 2.76 -10.09 -17.99
CA GLY A 68 2.92 -11.52 -17.77
C GLY A 68 1.61 -12.29 -17.57
N PHE A 69 0.49 -11.58 -17.39
CA PHE A 69 -0.79 -12.20 -17.08
C PHE A 69 -1.58 -12.57 -18.35
N LYS A 70 -2.35 -13.65 -18.27
CA LYS A 70 -3.23 -14.12 -19.37
C LYS A 70 -4.61 -13.46 -19.35
N ILE A 71 -4.70 -12.24 -18.85
CA ILE A 71 -5.93 -11.46 -18.70
C ILE A 71 -5.62 -9.99 -19.00
N ALA A 72 -6.60 -9.24 -19.51
CA ALA A 72 -6.44 -7.81 -19.76
C ALA A 72 -6.05 -7.04 -18.48
N GLU A 73 -5.07 -6.14 -18.60
CA GLU A 73 -4.43 -5.44 -17.48
C GLU A 73 -5.45 -4.75 -16.55
N VAL A 74 -6.34 -3.95 -17.14
CA VAL A 74 -7.39 -3.22 -16.40
C VAL A 74 -8.36 -4.20 -15.72
N GLN A 75 -8.73 -5.31 -16.37
CA GLN A 75 -9.61 -6.30 -15.77
C GLN A 75 -8.96 -6.98 -14.56
N TRP A 76 -7.65 -7.27 -14.63
CA TRP A 76 -6.93 -7.82 -13.50
C TRP A 76 -6.90 -6.84 -12.31
N LEU A 77 -6.62 -5.55 -12.56
CA LEU A 77 -6.59 -4.53 -11.52
C LEU A 77 -7.96 -4.36 -10.83
N VAL A 78 -9.04 -4.32 -11.60
CA VAL A 78 -10.40 -4.26 -11.04
C VAL A 78 -10.70 -5.48 -10.17
N ARG A 79 -10.33 -6.69 -10.63
CA ARG A 79 -10.51 -7.92 -9.85
C ARG A 79 -9.67 -7.94 -8.59
N LEU A 80 -8.45 -7.39 -8.62
CA LEU A 80 -7.60 -7.27 -7.44
C LEU A 80 -8.27 -6.39 -6.39
N ILE A 81 -8.80 -5.22 -6.78
CA ILE A 81 -9.51 -4.32 -5.88
C ILE A 81 -10.72 -5.03 -5.26
N GLN A 82 -11.54 -5.69 -6.08
CA GLN A 82 -12.69 -6.47 -5.59
C GLN A 82 -12.25 -7.58 -4.63
N TYR A 83 -11.20 -8.31 -4.97
CA TYR A 83 -10.65 -9.37 -4.13
C TYR A 83 -10.15 -8.82 -2.78
N TRP A 84 -9.48 -7.67 -2.74
CA TRP A 84 -9.02 -7.06 -1.48
C TRP A 84 -10.13 -6.42 -0.64
N GLN A 85 -11.23 -6.01 -1.27
CA GLN A 85 -12.37 -5.40 -0.58
C GLN A 85 -13.37 -6.40 -0.01
N ALA A 86 -13.29 -7.68 -0.41
CA ALA A 86 -14.16 -8.70 0.12
C ALA A 86 -13.88 -8.98 1.60
N ASP A 87 -14.93 -9.34 2.33
CA ASP A 87 -14.81 -9.75 3.73
C ASP A 87 -14.32 -11.21 3.80
N TYR A 88 -13.24 -11.42 4.56
CA TYR A 88 -12.63 -12.73 4.82
C TYR A 88 -12.48 -12.99 6.31
N SER A 89 -13.18 -12.25 7.17
CA SER A 89 -13.07 -12.35 8.62
C SER A 89 -13.41 -13.75 9.16
N ASP A 90 -14.28 -14.48 8.47
CA ASP A 90 -14.65 -15.87 8.80
C ASP A 90 -13.68 -16.93 8.27
N ASN A 91 -12.66 -16.55 7.50
CA ASN A 91 -11.71 -17.52 6.94
C ASN A 91 -10.66 -17.95 7.97
N ALA A 92 -10.10 -19.15 7.76
CA ALA A 92 -9.02 -19.67 8.58
C ALA A 92 -7.75 -18.81 8.52
N ILE A 93 -7.06 -18.69 9.66
CA ILE A 93 -5.80 -17.97 9.78
C ILE A 93 -4.67 -18.77 9.12
N TYR A 94 -3.81 -18.09 8.35
CA TYR A 94 -2.68 -18.74 7.67
C TYR A 94 -1.66 -19.32 8.69
N PRO A 95 -1.14 -20.55 8.50
CA PRO A 95 -0.36 -21.26 9.54
C PRO A 95 0.88 -20.52 10.07
N SER A 96 1.58 -19.76 9.22
CA SER A 96 2.77 -19.01 9.65
C SER A 96 2.43 -17.68 10.33
N HIS A 97 1.21 -17.17 10.16
CA HIS A 97 0.83 -15.84 10.60
C HIS A 97 1.00 -15.65 12.12
N PRO A 98 0.56 -16.59 12.98
CA PRO A 98 0.82 -16.46 14.42
C PRO A 98 2.30 -16.40 14.79
N ASN A 99 3.18 -17.11 14.06
CA ASN A 99 4.62 -17.07 14.29
C ASN A 99 5.20 -15.70 13.90
N ASP A 100 4.77 -15.14 12.77
CA ASP A 100 5.26 -13.86 12.28
C ASP A 100 4.77 -12.69 13.15
N MET A 101 3.52 -12.75 13.62
CA MET A 101 3.00 -11.80 14.60
C MET A 101 3.73 -11.88 15.93
N THR A 102 4.05 -13.09 16.42
CA THR A 102 4.85 -13.27 17.63
C THR A 102 6.27 -12.70 17.48
N LYS A 103 6.90 -12.82 16.29
CA LYS A 103 8.21 -12.19 16.03
C LYS A 103 8.14 -10.66 16.10
N LYS A 104 7.07 -10.05 15.58
CA LYS A 104 6.84 -8.60 15.70
C LYS A 104 6.61 -8.20 17.15
N PHE A 105 5.75 -8.93 17.85
CA PHE A 105 5.43 -8.72 19.27
C PHE A 105 6.69 -8.72 20.16
N LYS A 106 7.64 -9.64 19.90
CA LYS A 106 8.92 -9.68 20.62
C LYS A 106 9.79 -8.42 20.49
N ARG A 107 9.58 -7.60 19.45
CA ARG A 107 10.34 -6.36 19.20
C ARG A 107 9.79 -5.16 19.96
N LEU A 108 8.57 -5.26 20.50
CA LEU A 108 7.92 -4.19 21.26
C LEU A 108 8.61 -3.93 22.60
N SER A 109 8.33 -2.78 23.22
CA SER A 109 8.74 -2.52 24.60
C SER A 109 7.99 -3.47 25.55
N LYS A 110 8.48 -3.67 26.78
CA LYS A 110 7.74 -4.48 27.77
C LYS A 110 6.37 -3.86 28.07
N THR A 111 6.29 -2.53 28.11
CA THR A 111 5.06 -1.78 28.34
C THR A 111 4.04 -2.05 27.24
N ASP A 112 4.41 -1.87 25.96
CA ASP A 112 3.48 -2.10 24.85
C ASP A 112 3.05 -3.58 24.76
N MET A 113 3.93 -4.52 25.14
CA MET A 113 3.58 -5.95 25.23
C MET A 113 2.48 -6.19 26.28
N ILE A 114 2.56 -5.53 27.43
CA ILE A 114 1.58 -5.63 28.51
C ILE A 114 0.26 -5.00 28.08
N GLU A 115 0.30 -3.79 27.49
CA GLU A 115 -0.91 -3.09 27.01
C GLU A 115 -1.71 -3.95 26.04
N LEU A 116 -1.05 -4.54 25.04
CA LEU A 116 -1.71 -5.42 24.07
C LEU A 116 -2.24 -6.72 24.69
N LEU A 117 -1.52 -7.29 25.66
CA LEU A 117 -1.96 -8.54 26.30
C LEU A 117 -3.06 -8.31 27.33
N ASN A 118 -3.19 -7.11 27.91
CA ASN A 118 -4.30 -6.77 28.81
C ASN A 118 -5.65 -6.80 28.07
N GLU A 119 -5.68 -6.49 26.78
CA GLU A 119 -6.91 -6.64 25.97
C GLU A 119 -7.34 -8.12 25.83
N ILE A 120 -6.37 -9.05 25.82
CA ILE A 120 -6.59 -10.49 25.64
C ILE A 120 -6.81 -11.18 26.99
N TYR A 121 -6.09 -10.75 28.03
CA TYR A 121 -6.02 -11.35 29.35
C TYR A 121 -6.21 -10.29 30.45
N PRO A 122 -7.38 -9.64 30.54
CA PRO A 122 -7.59 -8.48 31.43
C PRO A 122 -7.44 -8.81 32.92
N GLU A 123 -7.66 -10.07 33.30
CA GLU A 123 -7.57 -10.53 34.69
C GLU A 123 -6.15 -10.92 35.13
N MET A 124 -5.17 -10.91 34.22
CA MET A 124 -3.78 -11.29 34.54
C MET A 124 -2.95 -10.09 34.97
N VAL A 125 -2.20 -10.21 36.08
CA VAL A 125 -1.19 -9.23 36.47
C VAL A 125 0.06 -9.43 35.60
N LEU A 126 0.16 -8.73 34.48
CA LEU A 126 1.18 -8.99 33.44
C LEU A 126 2.57 -8.40 33.76
N GLU A 127 2.65 -7.43 34.66
CA GLU A 127 3.88 -6.72 35.03
C GLU A 127 4.93 -7.66 35.63
N GLN A 128 4.49 -8.75 36.28
CA GLN A 128 5.36 -9.76 36.88
C GLN A 128 6.10 -10.63 35.85
N TYR A 129 5.63 -10.66 34.60
CA TYR A 129 6.19 -11.53 33.57
C TYR A 129 7.39 -10.88 32.86
N THR A 130 8.34 -11.71 32.46
CA THR A 130 9.44 -11.32 31.56
C THR A 130 8.94 -11.18 30.12
N LYS A 131 9.65 -10.43 29.27
CA LYS A 131 9.31 -10.32 27.84
C LYS A 131 9.21 -11.67 27.12
N SER A 132 10.04 -12.64 27.51
CA SER A 132 10.00 -13.99 26.94
C SER A 132 8.70 -14.72 27.29
N GLN A 133 8.26 -14.61 28.54
CA GLN A 133 7.00 -15.20 28.99
C GLN A 133 5.79 -14.49 28.37
N LEU A 134 5.79 -13.16 28.28
CA LEU A 134 4.75 -12.40 27.58
C LEU A 134 4.64 -12.83 26.11
N ALA A 135 5.78 -13.02 25.42
CA ALA A 135 5.76 -13.51 24.04
C ALA A 135 5.21 -14.95 23.91
N LYS A 136 5.37 -15.79 24.94
CA LYS A 136 4.75 -17.11 24.98
C LYS A 136 3.24 -17.01 25.16
N LEU A 137 2.75 -16.18 26.09
CA LEU A 137 1.32 -15.91 26.28
C LEU A 137 0.68 -15.41 24.98
N TYR A 138 1.32 -14.45 24.31
CA TYR A 138 0.86 -13.97 23.01
C TYR A 138 0.81 -15.08 21.95
N ARG A 139 1.76 -16.03 21.95
CA ARG A 139 1.72 -17.14 20.98
C ARG A 139 0.58 -18.11 21.26
N ASP A 140 0.32 -18.34 22.54
CA ASP A 140 -0.71 -19.26 23.02
C ASP A 140 -2.12 -18.70 22.82
N SER A 141 -2.31 -17.37 22.81
CA SER A 141 -3.62 -16.75 22.54
C SER A 141 -4.22 -17.16 21.18
N TRP A 142 -3.39 -17.38 20.17
CA TRP A 142 -3.81 -17.85 18.83
C TRP A 142 -4.41 -19.26 18.81
N LYS A 143 -4.28 -20.05 19.89
CA LYS A 143 -4.92 -21.37 19.99
C LYS A 143 -6.40 -21.27 20.38
N SER A 144 -6.82 -20.10 20.87
CA SER A 144 -8.16 -19.84 21.38
C SER A 144 -8.99 -18.94 20.46
N ILE A 145 -8.45 -18.60 19.29
CA ILE A 145 -9.13 -17.88 18.18
C ILE A 145 -9.58 -18.94 17.14
#